data_AF-A0A4R2U0G1-F1
#
_entry.id   AF-A0A4R2U0G1-F1
#
_cell.length_a   1.000
_cell.length_b   1.000
_cell.length_c   1.000
_cell.angle_alpha   90.00
_cell.angle_beta   90.00
_cell.angle_gamma   90.00
#
_symmetry.space_group_name_H-M   'P 1'
#
loop_
_entity.id
_entity.type
_entity.pdbx_description
1 polymer ?
#
loop_
_entity_poly.entity_id
_entity_poly.type
_entity_poly.pdbx_seq_one_letter_code
_entity_poly.pdbx_strand_id
1 'polypeptide(L)'
;MIALLQIVQLLLNLVWWVIVIQAVLSWLIAFNVINTHSDFVRTVWNALQKITEPLYRPIRRILPDFGALDLSPLVVLLILYILTNIVIPNIAQNYLVAAY
;
A
#
# COMPACT_ATOMS: atom_id res chain seq x y z
N MET A 1 -7.51 -5.60 24.25
CA MET A 1 -6.37 -5.80 23.32
C MET A 1 -6.84 -6.14 21.90
N ILE A 2 -7.69 -7.16 21.71
CA ILE A 2 -8.12 -7.64 20.38
C ILE A 2 -8.79 -6.56 19.52
N ALA A 3 -9.67 -5.73 20.11
CA ALA A 3 -10.30 -4.63 19.36
C ALA A 3 -9.29 -3.63 18.78
N LEU A 4 -8.18 -3.36 19.48
CA LEU A 4 -7.12 -2.49 18.96
C LEU A 4 -6.44 -3.12 17.74
N LEU A 5 -6.18 -4.44 17.78
CA LEU A 5 -5.62 -5.17 16.64
C LEU A 5 -6.55 -5.14 15.43
N GLN A 6 -7.87 -5.23 15.64
CA GLN A 6 -8.87 -5.12 14.59
C GLN A 6 -8.92 -3.72 13.96
N ILE A 7 -8.79 -2.66 14.77
CA ILE A 7 -8.70 -1.29 14.27
C ILE A 7 -7.43 -1.12 13.43
N VAL A 8 -6.29 -1.62 13.89
CA VAL A 8 -5.04 -1.59 13.11
C VAL A 8 -5.19 -2.36 11.80
N GLN A 9 -5.80 -3.55 11.84
CA GLN A 9 -6.10 -4.35 10.64
C GLN A 9 -6.93 -3.55 9.63
N LEU A 10 -7.98 -2.87 10.09
CA LEU A 10 -8.83 -2.03 9.24
C LEU A 10 -8.01 -0.92 8.56
N LEU A 11 -7.18 -0.21 9.32
CA LEU A 11 -6.34 0.87 8.78
C LEU A 11 -5.33 0.34 7.75
N LEU A 12 -4.69 -0.80 8.03
CA LEU A 12 -3.76 -1.42 7.07
C LEU A 12 -4.47 -1.87 5.79
N ASN A 13 -5.71 -2.39 5.89
CA ASN A 13 -6.52 -2.73 4.72
C ASN A 13 -6.89 -1.50 3.90
N LEU A 14 -7.18 -0.36 4.54
CA LEU A 14 -7.40 0.91 3.83
C LEU A 14 -6.14 1.36 3.09
N VAL A 15 -4.98 1.29 3.74
CA VAL A 15 -3.69 1.59 3.10
C VAL A 15 -3.46 0.65 1.91
N TRP A 16 -3.74 -0.65 2.04
CA TRP A 16 -3.61 -1.62 0.95
C TRP A 16 -4.39 -1.17 -0.30
N TRP A 17 -5.65 -0.76 -0.15
CA TRP A 17 -6.45 -0.27 -1.28
C TRP A 17 -5.91 1.03 -1.89
N VAL A 18 -5.42 1.97 -1.07
CA VAL A 18 -4.78 3.20 -1.57
C VAL A 18 -3.55 2.87 -2.42
N ILE A 19 -2.73 1.92 -1.97
CA ILE A 19 -1.53 1.47 -2.69
C ILE A 19 -1.92 0.78 -4.01
N VAL A 20 -2.96 -0.06 -4.01
CA VAL A 20 -3.46 -0.69 -5.25
C VAL A 20 -3.96 0.35 -6.24
N ILE A 21 -4.80 1.29 -5.80
CA ILE A 21 -5.34 2.36 -6.66
C ILE A 21 -4.19 3.18 -7.26
N GLN A 22 -3.22 3.57 -6.43
CA GLN A 22 -2.06 4.33 -6.90
C GLN A 22 -1.21 3.52 -7.88
N ALA A 23 -0.97 2.23 -7.64
CA ALA A 23 -0.19 1.38 -8.53
C ALA A 23 -0.87 1.23 -9.90
N VAL A 24 -2.17 0.95 -9.91
CA VAL A 24 -2.96 0.85 -11.15
C VAL A 24 -2.93 2.19 -11.89
N LEU A 25 -3.19 3.31 -11.20
CA LEU A 25 -3.15 4.63 -11.81
C LEU A 25 -1.75 4.95 -12.38
N SER A 26 -0.68 4.54 -11.70
CA SER A 26 0.70 4.72 -12.16
C SER A 26 0.96 4.01 -13.48
N TRP A 27 0.49 2.77 -13.63
CA TRP A 27 0.62 2.02 -14.88
C TRP A 27 -0.25 2.61 -15.99
N LEU A 28 -1.48 3.02 -15.68
CA LEU A 28 -2.36 3.65 -16.66
C LEU A 28 -1.75 4.95 -17.22
N ILE A 29 -1.06 5.73 -16.38
CA ILE A 29 -0.34 6.93 -16.83
C ILE A 29 0.94 6.55 -17.60
N ALA A 30 1.74 5.61 -17.09
CA ALA A 30 3.00 5.20 -17.72
C ALA A 30 2.81 4.62 -19.14
N PHE A 31 1.71 3.89 -19.36
CA PHE A 31 1.34 3.33 -20.66
C PHE A 31 0.48 4.26 -21.53
N ASN A 32 0.36 5.55 -21.16
CA ASN A 32 -0.45 6.54 -21.88
C ASN A 32 -1.93 6.15 -22.06
N VAL A 33 -2.49 5.30 -21.19
CA VAL A 33 -3.91 4.93 -21.19
C VAL A 33 -4.76 6.06 -20.63
N ILE A 34 -4.26 6.74 -19.59
CA ILE A 34 -4.90 7.92 -19.00
C ILE A 34 -3.98 9.11 -19.16
N ASN A 35 -4.57 10.23 -19.60
CA ASN A 35 -3.84 11.47 -19.74
C ASN A 35 -3.98 12.37 -18.49
N THR A 36 -2.87 12.90 -18.00
CA THR A 36 -2.80 13.78 -16.81
C THR A 36 -3.10 15.26 -17.11
N HIS A 37 -3.55 15.59 -18.32
CA HIS A 37 -3.88 16.96 -18.70
C HIS A 37 -5.12 17.49 -17.95
N SER A 38 -6.03 16.61 -17.55
CA SER A 38 -7.18 16.98 -16.71
C SER A 38 -6.71 17.38 -15.31
N ASP A 39 -7.15 18.56 -14.85
CA ASP A 39 -6.86 19.08 -13.51
C ASP A 39 -7.29 18.13 -12.39
N PHE A 40 -8.39 17.40 -12.61
CA PHE A 40 -8.87 16.38 -11.69
C PHE A 40 -7.88 15.22 -11.56
N VAL A 41 -7.47 14.62 -12.68
CA VAL A 41 -6.53 13.48 -12.69
C VAL A 41 -5.20 13.89 -12.07
N ARG A 42 -4.69 15.07 -12.41
CA ARG A 42 -3.44 15.60 -11.85
C ARG A 42 -3.52 15.80 -10.34
N THR A 43 -4.64 16.31 -9.83
CA THR A 43 -4.83 16.53 -8.39
C THR A 43 -4.87 15.21 -7.63
N VAL A 44 -5.65 14.23 -8.12
CA VAL A 44 -5.73 12.89 -7.53
C VAL A 44 -4.37 12.19 -7.54
N TRP A 45 -3.67 12.25 -8.68
CA TRP A 45 -2.32 11.69 -8.81
C TRP A 45 -1.34 12.28 -7.80
N ASN A 46 -1.30 13.61 -7.69
CA ASN A 46 -0.42 14.29 -6.75
C ASN A 46 -0.76 13.99 -5.28
N ALA A 47 -2.05 13.86 -4.95
CA ALA A 47 -2.49 13.48 -3.61
C ALA A 47 -2.04 12.06 -3.27
N LEU A 48 -2.27 11.10 -4.17
CA LEU A 48 -1.85 9.71 -3.98
C LEU A 48 -0.33 9.61 -3.84
N GLN A 49 0.43 10.24 -4.73
CA GLN A 49 1.89 10.27 -4.66
C GLN A 49 2.40 10.79 -3.32
N LYS A 50 1.87 11.91 -2.82
CA LYS A 50 2.27 12.46 -1.52
C LYS A 50 2.01 11.50 -0.35
N ILE A 51 0.89 10.77 -0.41
CA ILE A 51 0.51 9.81 0.64
C ILE A 51 1.39 8.55 0.56
N THR A 52 1.69 8.07 -0.63
CA THR A 52 2.39 6.79 -0.83
C THR A 52 3.92 6.92 -0.84
N GLU A 53 4.46 8.10 -1.16
CA GLU A 53 5.90 8.33 -1.27
C GLU A 53 6.70 7.96 -0.01
N PRO A 54 6.26 8.24 1.24
CA PRO A 54 6.98 7.80 2.44
C PRO A 54 7.14 6.29 2.54
N LEU A 55 6.20 5.52 1.98
CA LEU A 55 6.24 4.05 1.95
C LEU A 55 7.11 3.53 0.80
N TYR A 56 7.08 4.19 -0.36
CA TYR A 56 7.82 3.76 -1.54
C TYR A 56 9.29 4.18 -1.54
N ARG A 57 9.61 5.37 -1.03
CA ARG A 57 10.97 5.95 -1.09
C ARG A 57 12.04 5.03 -0.49
N PRO A 58 11.83 4.38 0.67
CA PRO A 58 12.80 3.43 1.22
C PRO A 58 13.00 2.20 0.30
N ILE A 59 11.93 1.73 -0.33
CA ILE A 59 11.95 0.54 -1.19
C ILE A 59 12.66 0.85 -2.52
N ARG A 60 12.36 2.00 -3.14
CA ARG A 60 13.04 2.46 -4.37
C ARG A 60 14.55 2.61 -4.21
N ARG A 61 15.05 2.84 -2.99
CA ARG A 61 16.50 2.90 -2.73
C ARG A 61 17.19 1.54 -2.78
N ILE A 62 16.42 0.46 -2.63
CA ILE A 62 16.93 -0.92 -2.56
C ILE A 62 16.68 -1.64 -3.89
N LEU A 63 15.55 -1.35 -4.55
CA LEU A 63 15.20 -1.95 -5.82
C LEU A 63 16.08 -1.40 -6.97
N PRO A 64 16.41 -2.24 -7.97
CA PRO A 64 16.94 -1.77 -9.24
C PRO A 64 15.97 -0.81 -9.94
N ASP A 65 16.50 0.05 -10.82
CA ASP A 65 15.66 0.87 -11.69
C ASP A 65 15.04 0.00 -12.79
N PHE A 66 13.71 -0.05 -12.83
CA PHE A 66 12.92 -0.81 -13.81
C PHE A 66 12.39 0.09 -14.94
N GLY A 67 12.89 1.32 -15.07
CA GLY A 67 12.53 2.25 -16.13
C GLY A 67 11.11 2.79 -15.94
N ALA A 68 10.21 2.51 -16.89
CA ALA A 68 8.86 3.07 -16.88
C ALA A 68 7.92 2.46 -15.81
N LEU A 69 8.33 1.35 -15.19
CA LEU A 69 7.52 0.63 -14.21
C LEU A 69 8.08 0.76 -12.80
N ASP A 70 7.30 1.32 -11.89
CA ASP A 70 7.62 1.30 -10.46
C ASP A 70 7.12 -0.01 -9.82
N LEU A 71 8.04 -0.86 -9.36
CA LEU A 71 7.72 -2.10 -8.65
C LEU A 71 7.60 -1.91 -7.12
N SER A 72 7.86 -0.72 -6.60
CA SER A 72 7.76 -0.43 -5.17
C SER A 72 6.37 -0.68 -4.58
N PRO A 73 5.25 -0.37 -5.26
CA PRO A 73 3.92 -0.70 -4.77
C PRO A 73 3.74 -2.20 -4.52
N LEU A 74 4.29 -3.06 -5.37
CA LEU A 74 4.19 -4.51 -5.20
C LEU A 74 4.88 -4.98 -3.91
N VAL A 75 6.05 -4.43 -3.61
CA VAL A 75 6.77 -4.74 -2.37
C VAL A 75 6.01 -4.22 -1.15
N VAL A 76 5.43 -3.02 -1.21
CA VAL A 76 4.57 -2.52 -0.12
C VAL A 76 3.36 -3.42 0.09
N LEU A 77 2.68 -3.83 -0.99
CA LEU A 77 1.52 -4.72 -0.91
C LEU A 77 1.89 -6.07 -0.30
N LEU A 78 3.06 -6.61 -0.62
CA LEU A 78 3.56 -7.84 -0.02
C LEU A 78 3.78 -7.69 1.49
N ILE A 79 4.43 -6.60 1.92
CA ILE A 79 4.64 -6.29 3.34
C ILE A 79 3.28 -6.15 4.05
N LEU A 80 2.36 -5.38 3.48
CA LEU A 80 1.02 -5.20 4.03
C LEU A 80 0.25 -6.52 4.12
N TYR A 81 0.37 -7.39 3.11
CA TYR A 81 -0.26 -8.71 3.11
C TYR A 81 0.27 -9.58 4.26
N ILE A 82 1.59 -9.62 4.45
CA ILE A 82 2.21 -10.36 5.56
C ILE A 82 1.72 -9.82 6.90
N LEU A 83 1.68 -8.50 7.07
CA LEU A 83 1.20 -7.89 8.32
C LEU A 83 -0.26 -8.22 8.61
N THR A 84 -1.12 -8.11 7.60
CA THR A 84 -2.58 -8.22 7.74
C THR A 84 -3.08 -9.66 7.78
N ASN A 85 -2.48 -10.58 7.02
CA ASN A 85 -2.99 -11.95 6.89
C ASN A 85 -2.18 -12.97 7.69
N ILE A 86 -0.97 -12.62 8.11
CA ILE A 86 -0.09 -13.52 8.86
C ILE A 86 0.15 -12.96 10.27
N VAL A 87 0.78 -11.79 10.38
CA VAL A 87 1.25 -11.30 11.69
C VAL A 87 0.11 -10.97 12.65
N ILE A 88 -0.83 -10.11 12.25
CA ILE A 88 -1.92 -9.67 13.13
C ILE A 88 -2.82 -10.84 13.57
N PRO A 89 -3.27 -11.74 12.68
CA PRO A 89 -4.07 -12.88 13.09
C PRO A 89 -3.35 -13.77 14.10
N ASN A 90 -2.06 -14.10 13.88
CA ASN A 90 -1.29 -14.91 14.82
C ASN A 90 -1.17 -14.23 16.19
N ILE A 91 -0.91 -12.92 16.23
CA ILE A 91 -0.86 -12.16 17.48
C ILE A 91 -2.22 -12.19 18.19
N ALA A 92 -3.32 -11.96 17.47
CA ALA A 92 -4.67 -11.99 18.05
C ALA A 92 -5.03 -13.37 18.61
N GLN A 93 -4.67 -14.45 17.91
CA GLN A 93 -4.87 -15.83 18.39
C GLN A 93 -4.09 -16.11 19.68
N ASN A 94 -2.83 -15.67 19.78
CA ASN A 94 -2.04 -15.83 21.00
C ASN A 94 -2.67 -15.14 22.22
N TYR A 95 -3.24 -13.95 22.03
CA TYR A 95 -3.96 -13.25 23.11
C TYR A 95 -5.25 -13.97 23.53
N LEU A 96 -5.92 -14.65 22.61
CA LEU A 96 -7.09 -15.47 22.92
C LEU A 96 -6.67 -16.68 23.75
N VAL A 97 -5.66 -17.43 23.31
CA VAL A 97 -5.18 -18.64 24.00
C VAL A 97 -4.66 -18.34 25.41
N ALA A 98 -3.92 -17.24 25.60
CA ALA A 98 -3.40 -16.85 26.91
C ALA A 98 -4.48 -16.35 27.90
N ALA A 99 -5.72 -16.13 27.44
CA ALA A 99 -6.83 -15.68 28.26
C ALA A 99 -7.71 -16.84 28.77
N TYR A 100 -7.41 -18.08 28.38
CA TYR A 100 -8.04 -19.33 28.86
C TYR A 100 -7.07 -20.10 29.76
#